data_AF-A0A2G9SFM3-F1
#
_entry.id   AF-A0A2G9SFM3-F1
#
_cell.length_a   1.000
_cell.length_b   1.000
_cell.length_c   1.000
_cell.angle_alpha   90.00
_cell.angle_beta   90.00
_cell.angle_gamma   90.00
#
_symmetry.space_group_name_H-M   'P 1'
#
loop_
_entity.id
_entity.type
_entity.pdbx_description
1 polymer ?
#
loop_
_entity_poly.entity_id
_entity_poly.type
_entity_poly.pdbx_seq_one_letter_code
_entity_poly.pdbx_strand_id
1 'polypeptide(L)' 'MSFSRPYNNANCGKGTWNGNTKVAIKTLKPGTMSPESFLEEAQIMKKLKHDKLVQLYAVVSEEPIYIVTEYMSKGQK' A
#
# COMPACT_ATOMS: atom_id res chain seq x y z
N MET A 1 12.93 6.99 -6.94
CA MET A 1 11.46 7.06 -6.81
C MET A 1 11.09 8.11 -5.77
N SER A 2 10.93 9.37 -6.19
CA SER A 2 10.34 10.39 -5.33
C SER A 2 8.82 10.20 -5.39
N PHE A 3 8.23 9.58 -4.36
CA PHE A 3 6.79 9.74 -4.10
C PHE A 3 6.57 11.21 -3.74
N SER A 4 6.44 12.07 -4.75
CA SER A 4 6.10 13.49 -4.61
C SER A 4 4.67 13.59 -4.08
N ARG A 5 4.56 13.54 -2.75
CA ARG A 5 3.41 13.89 -1.90
C ARG A 5 2.05 14.10 -2.61
N PRO A 6 1.22 13.06 -2.71
CA PRO A 6 -0.24 13.20 -2.74
C PRO A 6 -0.83 12.76 -1.39
N TYR A 7 -0.21 13.15 -0.26
CA TYR A 7 -0.59 12.66 1.08
C TYR A 7 -1.96 13.15 1.59
N ASN A 8 -2.68 13.98 0.84
CA ASN A 8 -4.04 14.43 1.19
C ASN A 8 -5.18 13.55 0.62
N ASN A 9 -4.89 12.54 -0.22
CA ASN A 9 -5.91 11.72 -0.88
C ASN A 9 -5.92 10.24 -0.49
N ALA A 10 -5.17 9.84 0.54
CA ALA A 10 -5.13 8.45 1.00
C ALA A 10 -5.35 8.34 2.51
N ASN A 11 -6.29 7.48 2.93
CA ASN A 11 -6.48 7.14 4.34
C ASN A 11 -5.64 5.90 4.67
N CYS A 12 -4.87 5.94 5.76
CA CYS A 12 -4.15 4.77 6.26
C CYS A 12 -4.80 4.24 7.55
N GLY A 13 -5.31 3.02 7.49
CA GLY A 13 -5.81 2.27 8.62
C GLY A 13 -4.84 1.17 9.03
N LYS A 14 -4.86 0.80 10.31
CA LYS A 14 -4.26 -0.44 10.80
C LYS A 14 -5.33 -1.53 10.83
N GLY A 15 -5.00 -2.71 10.34
CA GLY A 15 -5.89 -3.87 10.33
C GLY A 15 -5.15 -5.15 10.74
N THR A 16 -5.92 -6.22 10.94
CA THR A 16 -5.37 -7.55 11.18
C THR A 16 -5.87 -8.46 10.06
N TRP A 17 -4.93 -8.99 9.28
CA TRP A 17 -5.19 -9.98 8.24
C TRP A 17 -5.07 -11.39 8.83
N ASN A 18 -6.03 -12.26 8.52
CA ASN A 18 -6.05 -13.67 8.96
C ASN A 18 -5.90 -13.87 10.48
N GLY A 19 -6.35 -12.90 11.30
CA GLY A 19 -6.37 -12.96 12.77
C GLY A 19 -5.04 -12.76 13.49
N ASN A 20 -3.89 -12.93 12.83
CA ASN A 20 -2.56 -12.81 13.47
C ASN A 20 -1.66 -11.75 12.79
N THR A 21 -1.81 -11.54 11.48
CA THR A 21 -0.90 -10.68 10.71
C THR A 21 -1.33 -9.22 10.80
N LYS A 22 -0.49 -8.36 11.38
CA LYS A 22 -0.75 -6.91 11.39
C LYS A 22 -0.48 -6.32 10.00
N VAL A 23 -1.48 -5.66 9.44
CA VAL A 23 -1.41 -5.05 8.11
C VAL A 23 -1.76 -3.57 8.17
N ALA A 24 -1.15 -2.78 7.30
CA ALA A 24 -1.58 -1.43 7.01
C ALA A 24 -2.47 -1.47 5.76
N ILE A 25 -3.66 -0.89 5.87
CA ILE A 25 -4.63 -0.80 4.78
C ILE A 25 -4.64 0.66 4.35
N LYS A 26 -4.14 0.93 3.15
CA LYS A 26 -4.14 2.26 2.56
C LYS A 26 -5.23 2.32 1.51
N THR A 27 -6.21 3.20 1.73
CA THR A 27 -7.32 3.42 0.81
C THR A 27 -7.04 4.68 0.01
N LEU A 28 -7.06 4.59 -1.32
CA LEU A 28 -6.88 5.73 -2.20
C LEU A 28 -8.21 6.19 -2.75
N LYS A 29 -8.39 7.51 -2.85
CA LYS A 29 -9.58 8.07 -3.49
C LYS A 29 -9.59 7.75 -4.99
N PRO A 30 -10.78 7.47 -5.56
CA PRO A 30 -10.94 7.29 -7.00
C PRO A 30 -10.43 8.51 -7.76
N GLY A 31 -9.83 8.28 -8.93
CA GLY A 31 -9.19 9.32 -9.76
C GLY A 31 -7.81 9.81 -9.31
N THR A 32 -7.21 9.25 -8.25
CA THR A 32 -5.84 9.61 -7.83
C THR A 32 -4.76 8.95 -8.71
N MET A 33 -5.01 7.73 -9.18
CA MET A 33 -4.07 6.94 -9.99
C MET A 33 -4.83 5.91 -10.83
N SER A 34 -4.41 5.70 -12.07
CA SER A 34 -5.01 4.67 -12.94
C SER A 34 -4.68 3.26 -12.43
N PRO A 35 -5.62 2.29 -12.52
CA PRO A 35 -5.40 0.91 -12.08
C PRO A 35 -4.19 0.25 -12.75
N GLU A 36 -3.92 0.57 -14.01
CA GLU A 36 -2.80 0.01 -14.80
C GLU A 36 -1.43 0.42 -14.23
N SER A 37 -1.19 1.72 -14.05
CA SER A 37 0.05 2.20 -13.41
C SER A 37 0.19 1.71 -11.97
N PHE A 38 -0.93 1.61 -11.26
CA PHE A 38 -0.92 1.09 -9.90
C PHE A 38 -0.51 -0.39 -9.85
N LEU A 39 -1.03 -1.22 -10.76
CA LEU A 39 -0.67 -2.63 -10.88
C LEU A 39 0.81 -2.80 -11.25
N GLU A 40 1.35 -1.96 -12.13
CA GLU A 40 2.76 -1.96 -12.49
C GLU A 40 3.65 -1.69 -11.26
N GLU A 41 3.37 -0.62 -10.52
CA GLU A 41 4.08 -0.29 -9.28
C GLU A 41 3.92 -1.39 -8.21
N ALA A 42 2.73 -1.98 -8.09
CA ALA A 42 2.45 -3.09 -7.18
C ALA A 42 3.26 -4.35 -7.53
N GLN A 43 3.43 -4.66 -8.82
CA GLN A 43 4.27 -5.77 -9.28
C GLN A 43 5.74 -5.53 -8.91
N ILE A 44 6.22 -4.29 -9.04
CA ILE A 44 7.58 -3.91 -8.63
C ILE A 44 7.75 -4.08 -7.12
N MET A 45 6.82 -3.56 -6.30
CA MET A 45 6.85 -3.71 -4.84
C MET A 45 6.75 -5.18 -4.41
N LYS A 46 5.97 -6.01 -5.11
CA LYS A 46 5.84 -7.44 -4.82
C LYS A 46 7.15 -8.21 -5.06
N LYS A 47 7.94 -7.79 -6.06
CA LYS A 47 9.26 -8.38 -6.37
C LYS A 47 10.35 -7.89 -5.41
N LEU A 48 10.23 -6.67 -4.89
CA LEU A 48 11.16 -6.07 -3.93
C LEU A 48 10.92 -6.62 -2.51
N LYS A 49 11.52 -7.77 -2.21
CA LYS A 49 11.64 -8.27 -0.82
C LYS A 49 12.95 -7.79 -0.21
N HIS A 50 12.87 -6.89 0.75
CA HIS A 50 14.02 -6.45 1.54
C HIS A 50 13.59 -6.23 2.99
N ASP A 51 14.45 -6.55 3.94
CA ASP A 51 14.22 -6.37 5.40
C ASP A 51 13.88 -4.93 5.83
N LYS A 52 14.10 -3.95 4.93
CA LYS A 52 13.89 -2.52 5.18
C LYS A 52 12.75 -1.93 4.35
N LEU A 53 12.09 -2.74 3.52
CA LEU A 53 11.01 -2.31 2.64
C LEU A 53 9.69 -2.93 3.11
N VAL A 54 8.62 -2.16 2.96
CA VAL A 54 7.29 -2.63 3.33
C VAL A 54 6.86 -3.73 2.38
N GLN A 55 6.44 -4.87 2.93
CA GLN A 55 5.99 -5.98 2.10
C GLN A 55 4.55 -5.77 1.67
N LEU A 56 4.31 -5.83 0.35
CA LEU A 56 2.96 -5.76 -0.21
C LEU A 56 2.30 -7.14 -0.12
N TYR A 57 1.16 -7.23 0.58
CA TYR A 57 0.38 -8.47 0.67
C TYR A 57 -0.60 -8.60 -0.49
N ALA A 58 -1.46 -7.59 -0.65
CA ALA A 58 -2.52 -7.59 -1.62
C ALA A 58 -2.83 -6.18 -2.09
N VAL A 59 -3.39 -6.09 -3.28
CA VAL A 59 -3.92 -4.85 -3.81
C VAL A 59 -5.27 -5.10 -4.46
N VAL A 60 -6.16 -4.13 -4.35
CA VAL A 60 -7.46 -4.13 -5.00
C VAL A 60 -7.41 -3.04 -6.06
N SER A 61 -7.48 -3.44 -7.33
CA SER A 61 -7.48 -2.53 -8.48
C SER A 61 -8.88 -2.00 -8.82
N GLU A 62 -9.93 -2.50 -8.18
CA GLU A 62 -11.28 -1.96 -8.28
C GLU A 62 -11.42 -0.69 -7.43
N GLU A 63 -12.12 0.32 -7.94
CA GLU A 63 -12.31 1.57 -7.21
C GLU A 63 -13.34 1.39 -6.07
N PRO A 64 -13.02 1.84 -4.84
CA PRO A 64 -11.80 2.55 -4.44
C PRO A 64 -10.60 1.60 -4.24
N ILE A 65 -9.42 2.03 -4.68
CA ILE A 65 -8.19 1.22 -4.63
C ILE A 65 -7.75 1.00 -3.18
N TYR A 66 -7.52 -0.27 -2.83
CA TYR A 66 -6.98 -0.66 -1.53
C TYR A 66 -5.60 -1.27 -1.66
N ILE A 67 -4.70 -0.87 -0.78
CA ILE A 67 -3.35 -1.41 -0.66
C ILE A 67 -3.20 -2.04 0.71
N VAL A 68 -2.95 -3.34 0.74
CA VAL A 68 -2.68 -4.08 1.97
C VAL A 68 -1.18 -4.36 2.03
N THR A 69 -0.50 -3.71 2.97
CA THR A 69 0.94 -3.90 3.20
C THR A 69 1.18 -4.37 4.63
N GLU A 70 2.39 -4.85 4.90
CA GLU A 70 2.84 -5.10 6.27
C GLU A 70 2.76 -3.84 7.12
N TYR A 71 2.26 -4.00 8.34
CA TYR A 71 2.25 -2.93 9.31
C TYR A 71 3.65 -2.75 9.90
N MET A 72 4.34 -1.71 9.43
CA MET A 72 5.63 -1.30 10.00
C MET A 72 5.39 -0.49 11.27
N SER A 73 5.62 -1.10 12.43
CA SER A 73 5.50 -0.42 13.74
C SER A 73 6.51 0.74 13.91
N LYS A 74 7.59 0.74 13.13
CA LYS A 74 8.60 1.80 13.07
C LYS A 74 8.38 2.66 11.83
N GLY A 75 7.32 3.47 11.86
CA GLY A 75 7.13 4.55 10.88
C GLY A 75 8.26 5.58 11.00
N GLN A 76 8.83 5.94 9.86
CA GLN A 76 9.92 6.91 9.61
C GLN A 76 9.90 8.11 10.59
N LYS A 77 11.04 8.36 11.24
CA LYS A 77 11.43 9.71 11.68
C LYS A 77 12.07 10.43 10.49
#